data_AF-A0A7J9H108-F1
#
_entry.id   AF-A0A7J9H108-F1
#
_cell.length_a   1.000
_cell.length_b   1.000
_cell.length_c   1.000
_cell.angle_alpha   90.00
_cell.angle_beta   90.00
_cell.angle_gamma   90.00
#
_symmetry.space_group_name_H-M   'P 1'
#
loop_
_entity.id
_entity.type
_entity.pdbx_description
1 polymer ?
#
loop_
_entity_poly.entity_id
_entity_poly.type
_entity_poly.pdbx_seq_one_letter_code
_entity_poly.pdbx_strand_id
1 'polypeptide(L)'
;AANFSKTWLPFCKKLKVEPPSPEAYFRTASKPVNAEWLSVKKLYDEMKMRIEATTKLDRIPDYIRKQHKGFREWDFVTSKRDHQTILQILIDGRDTNAVDIKGDPLPTLVYLAREKRPQYHHHFKAGAMNALIRVSSRISNGPIILNVDCDMYSNNSKSIKYSLCIFMDEEKGDEIAYIQFPQKFNNLTKNDIYGSPFRVIQQLELAGLDANGGPMYIGTGCFHRREALCGKQYEKNYKVDWKKLNDTKANESASVLEETCKVLASCTFEHNTPWGKEMGLKYGILVEDIITGLSIKCRGWKSIYLNPEREGFLGVAPTTLLQLLVQHTRWAEGHLQIFLSRYCSLVYGYKRIPLKLRLAYCPFNLWAANCLATLYYVVVPCLCLLKGFSLFPKISSPWVVPFVYVAFVHRAYSLGEFLWCGGTFRGWCNDQRVWLFKRTTSYFFAFFQTILKLLGYSQLTFALTAKVSDENVSERFEQELIEFGATSPMFDILATLAMLNLFGSFGAIKKVILDADEDFKVLDQFGLQILLCLVLVTINLPVYQALFFRKDNGKMPSSVTYKSIIFALLACTV
;
A
#
# COMPACT_ATOMS: atom_id res chain seq x y z
N ALA A 1 -24.26 0.16 12.17
CA ALA A 1 -23.76 -1.01 11.43
C ALA A 1 -24.43 -2.32 11.87
N ALA A 2 -24.23 -2.79 13.11
CA ALA A 2 -24.77 -4.09 13.57
C ALA A 2 -26.30 -4.25 13.35
N ASN A 3 -27.11 -3.27 13.75
CA ASN A 3 -28.56 -3.31 13.52
C ASN A 3 -28.94 -3.36 12.03
N PHE A 4 -28.26 -2.59 11.18
CA PHE A 4 -28.50 -2.60 9.73
C PHE A 4 -28.12 -3.94 9.10
N SER A 5 -27.09 -4.63 9.62
CA SER A 5 -26.66 -5.93 9.11
C SER A 5 -27.76 -6.99 9.16
N LYS A 6 -28.69 -6.90 10.13
CA LYS A 6 -29.85 -7.81 10.26
C LYS A 6 -30.79 -7.76 9.05
N THR A 7 -30.83 -6.63 8.35
CA THR A 7 -31.62 -6.47 7.12
C THR A 7 -30.74 -6.62 5.88
N TRP A 8 -29.51 -6.11 5.93
CA TRP A 8 -28.59 -6.09 4.79
C TRP A 8 -28.13 -7.50 4.37
N LEU A 9 -27.75 -8.36 5.32
CA LEU A 9 -27.26 -9.71 4.99
C LEU A 9 -28.30 -10.58 4.27
N PRO A 10 -29.57 -10.71 4.75
CA PRO A 10 -30.57 -11.48 4.03
C PRO A 10 -30.96 -10.85 2.68
N PHE A 11 -30.91 -9.52 2.56
CA PHE A 11 -31.07 -8.81 1.30
C PHE A 11 -29.94 -9.16 0.31
N CYS A 12 -28.68 -9.13 0.75
CA CYS A 12 -27.53 -9.52 -0.06
C CYS A 12 -27.63 -10.96 -0.56
N LYS A 13 -28.01 -11.90 0.31
CA LYS A 13 -28.20 -13.30 -0.06
C LYS A 13 -29.32 -13.45 -1.11
N LYS A 14 -30.47 -12.81 -0.87
CA LYS A 14 -31.67 -12.90 -1.74
C LYS A 14 -31.41 -12.35 -3.15
N LEU A 15 -30.80 -11.17 -3.24
CA LEU A 15 -30.57 -10.48 -4.52
C LEU A 15 -29.18 -10.73 -5.11
N LYS A 16 -28.36 -11.58 -4.47
CA LYS A 16 -26.96 -11.84 -4.86
C LYS A 16 -26.18 -10.53 -5.07
N VAL A 17 -26.29 -9.63 -4.09
CA VAL A 17 -25.72 -8.28 -4.12
C VAL A 17 -24.19 -8.34 -4.26
N GLU A 18 -23.69 -7.59 -5.22
CA GLU A 18 -22.27 -7.55 -5.56
C GLU A 18 -21.90 -6.14 -6.09
N PRO A 19 -21.04 -5.36 -5.42
CA PRO A 19 -20.27 -5.72 -4.21
C PRO A 19 -21.12 -5.74 -2.93
N PRO A 20 -20.76 -6.54 -1.89
CA PRO A 20 -21.48 -6.57 -0.62
C PRO A 20 -21.37 -5.30 0.24
N SER A 21 -20.48 -4.37 -0.11
CA SER A 21 -20.37 -3.07 0.57
C SER A 21 -21.57 -2.19 0.18
N PRO A 22 -22.40 -1.75 1.15
CA PRO A 22 -23.62 -1.01 0.83
C PRO A 22 -23.33 0.33 0.15
N GLU A 23 -22.30 1.08 0.57
CA GLU A 23 -21.90 2.33 -0.08
C GLU A 23 -21.51 2.09 -1.54
N ALA A 24 -20.67 1.08 -1.80
CA ALA A 24 -20.22 0.76 -3.16
C ALA A 24 -21.37 0.26 -4.05
N TYR A 25 -22.26 -0.55 -3.50
CA TYR A 25 -23.44 -1.05 -4.20
C TYR A 25 -24.41 0.09 -4.56
N PHE A 26 -24.82 0.90 -3.60
CA PHE A 26 -25.80 1.96 -3.83
C PHE A 26 -25.27 3.11 -4.69
N ARG A 27 -23.95 3.32 -4.75
CA ARG A 27 -23.31 4.27 -5.67
C ARG A 27 -23.36 3.83 -7.13
N THR A 28 -23.34 2.52 -7.39
CA THR A 28 -23.27 1.96 -8.75
C THR A 28 -24.59 1.38 -9.26
N ALA A 29 -25.53 1.11 -8.36
CA ALA A 29 -26.85 0.59 -8.69
C ALA A 29 -27.65 1.59 -9.54
N SER A 30 -28.06 1.16 -10.74
CA SER A 30 -28.61 2.04 -11.77
C SER A 30 -30.07 2.47 -11.54
N LYS A 31 -30.93 1.67 -10.88
CA LYS A 31 -32.33 2.02 -10.49
C LYS A 31 -32.83 1.11 -9.35
N PRO A 32 -33.88 1.50 -8.59
CA PRO A 32 -34.50 0.63 -7.60
C PRO A 32 -35.07 -0.63 -8.26
N VAL A 33 -34.68 -1.80 -7.75
CA VAL A 33 -35.10 -3.10 -8.30
C VAL A 33 -36.53 -3.46 -7.88
N ASN A 34 -36.95 -3.07 -6.68
CA ASN A 34 -38.27 -3.32 -6.12
C ASN A 34 -38.52 -2.45 -4.86
N ALA A 35 -39.69 -2.57 -4.23
CA ALA A 35 -40.02 -1.86 -2.99
C ALA A 35 -39.09 -2.22 -1.81
N GLU A 36 -38.65 -3.48 -1.73
CA GLU A 36 -37.68 -3.95 -0.73
C GLU A 36 -36.34 -3.22 -0.85
N TRP A 37 -35.85 -3.00 -2.08
CA TRP A 37 -34.64 -2.23 -2.36
C TRP A 37 -34.74 -0.80 -1.84
N LEU A 38 -35.87 -0.12 -2.08
CA LEU A 38 -36.11 1.24 -1.60
C LEU A 38 -36.12 1.31 -0.08
N SER A 39 -36.77 0.33 0.57
CA SER A 39 -36.78 0.21 2.03
C SER A 39 -35.36 0.02 2.61
N VAL A 40 -34.58 -0.88 2.02
CA VAL A 40 -33.20 -1.16 2.46
C VAL A 40 -32.29 0.05 2.22
N LYS A 41 -32.44 0.74 1.08
CA LYS A 41 -31.70 1.98 0.81
C LYS A 41 -32.04 3.07 1.82
N LYS A 42 -33.32 3.26 2.15
CA LYS A 42 -33.74 4.21 3.18
C LYS A 42 -33.10 3.89 4.54
N LEU A 43 -33.11 2.63 4.97
CA LEU A 43 -32.46 2.19 6.21
C LEU A 43 -30.93 2.40 6.18
N TYR A 44 -30.31 2.24 5.01
CA TYR A 44 -28.89 2.53 4.81
C TYR A 44 -28.61 4.03 4.98
N ASP A 45 -29.36 4.89 4.28
CA ASP A 45 -29.21 6.34 4.32
C ASP A 45 -29.43 6.88 5.75
N GLU A 46 -30.45 6.36 6.46
CA GLU A 46 -30.69 6.67 7.88
C GLU A 46 -29.53 6.23 8.80
N MET A 47 -28.91 5.09 8.53
CA MET A 47 -27.70 4.67 9.26
C MET A 47 -26.53 5.60 8.95
N LYS A 48 -26.29 5.92 7.67
CA LYS A 48 -25.19 6.78 7.21
C LYS A 48 -25.30 8.18 7.83
N MET A 49 -26.46 8.81 7.72
CA MET A 49 -26.72 10.12 8.33
C MET A 49 -26.47 10.13 9.84
N ARG A 50 -26.88 9.08 10.57
CA ARG A 50 -26.61 8.99 12.02
C ARG A 50 -25.13 8.90 12.34
N ILE A 51 -24.36 8.15 11.55
CA ILE A 51 -22.90 8.02 11.72
C ILE A 51 -22.22 9.36 11.42
N GLU A 52 -22.58 10.00 10.32
CA GLU A 52 -22.04 11.31 9.92
C GLU A 52 -22.37 12.40 10.94
N ALA A 53 -23.62 12.45 11.42
CA ALA A 53 -24.03 13.39 12.46
C ALA A 53 -23.25 13.17 13.77
N THR A 54 -23.11 11.90 14.21
CA THR A 54 -22.33 11.55 15.41
C THR A 54 -20.87 11.96 15.28
N THR A 55 -20.28 11.75 14.09
CA THR A 55 -18.87 12.10 13.80
C THR A 55 -18.68 13.61 13.76
N LYS A 56 -19.61 14.35 13.15
CA LYS A 56 -19.57 15.81 13.06
C LYS A 56 -19.77 16.50 14.40
N LEU A 57 -20.63 15.95 15.26
CA LEU A 57 -20.91 16.46 16.60
C LEU A 57 -19.88 16.00 17.64
N ASP A 58 -19.00 15.06 17.29
CA ASP A 58 -18.10 14.35 18.21
C ASP A 58 -18.80 13.83 19.48
N ARG A 59 -20.07 13.45 19.33
CA ARG A 59 -20.95 13.05 20.44
C ARG A 59 -21.91 11.95 20.04
N ILE A 60 -21.93 10.89 20.83
CA ILE A 60 -22.86 9.78 20.69
C ILE A 60 -24.16 10.11 21.44
N PRO A 61 -25.34 9.93 20.82
CA PRO A 61 -26.62 10.12 21.50
C PRO A 61 -26.77 9.24 22.75
N ASP A 62 -27.31 9.80 23.83
CA ASP A 62 -27.38 9.15 25.14
C ASP A 62 -28.18 7.84 25.11
N TYR A 63 -29.21 7.74 24.26
CA TYR A 63 -30.00 6.52 24.10
C TYR A 63 -29.16 5.37 23.50
N ILE A 64 -28.26 5.65 22.55
CA ILE A 64 -27.33 4.64 21.98
C ILE A 64 -26.29 4.27 23.03
N ARG A 65 -25.78 5.28 23.74
CA ARG A 65 -24.76 5.08 24.78
C ARG A 65 -25.26 4.17 25.90
N LYS A 66 -26.54 4.28 26.28
CA LYS A 66 -27.18 3.40 27.28
C LYS A 66 -27.33 1.95 26.81
N GLN A 67 -27.41 1.69 25.50
CA GLN A 67 -27.61 0.35 24.92
C GLN A 67 -26.32 -0.49 24.86
N HIS A 68 -25.15 0.13 24.95
CA HIS A 68 -23.87 -0.57 24.82
C HIS A 68 -22.96 -0.31 26.02
N LYS A 69 -22.73 -1.35 26.83
CA LYS A 69 -21.87 -1.29 28.02
C LYS A 69 -20.44 -0.81 27.73
N GLY A 70 -19.90 -1.14 26.56
CA GLY A 70 -18.54 -0.74 26.15
C GLY A 70 -18.32 0.77 26.11
N PHE A 71 -19.35 1.60 25.91
CA PHE A 71 -19.17 3.06 25.98
C PHE A 71 -18.88 3.54 27.40
N ARG A 72 -19.39 2.86 28.43
CA ARG A 72 -19.09 3.20 29.83
C ARG A 72 -17.62 2.95 30.16
N GLU A 73 -16.99 1.97 29.54
CA GLU A 73 -15.55 1.73 29.74
C GLU A 73 -14.68 2.87 29.20
N TRP A 74 -15.16 3.58 28.17
CA TRP A 74 -14.51 4.78 27.63
C TRP A 74 -14.64 6.01 28.52
N ASP A 75 -15.60 6.04 29.44
CA ASP A 75 -15.80 7.19 30.35
C ASP A 75 -14.66 7.32 31.38
N PHE A 76 -13.97 6.23 31.65
CA PHE A 76 -12.82 6.17 32.54
C PHE A 76 -11.48 6.32 31.80
N VAL A 77 -11.52 6.52 30.48
CA VAL A 77 -10.31 6.67 29.66
C VAL A 77 -9.85 8.13 29.69
N THR A 78 -8.67 8.34 30.26
CA THR A 78 -8.04 9.67 30.33
C THR A 78 -7.37 10.06 29.02
N SER A 79 -6.87 9.09 28.24
CA SER A 79 -6.12 9.36 27.00
C SER A 79 -6.18 8.21 25.99
N LYS A 80 -6.12 8.53 24.70
CA LYS A 80 -5.98 7.55 23.60
C LYS A 80 -4.69 6.71 23.68
N ARG A 81 -3.72 7.11 24.52
CA ARG A 81 -2.45 6.42 24.77
C ARG A 81 -2.39 5.74 26.14
N ASP A 82 -3.40 5.94 26.99
CA ASP A 82 -3.46 5.37 28.33
C ASP A 82 -4.90 4.92 28.63
N HIS A 83 -5.16 3.64 28.37
CA HIS A 83 -6.46 3.02 28.60
C HIS A 83 -6.33 1.51 28.74
N GLN A 84 -7.23 0.91 29.53
CA GLN A 84 -7.40 -0.53 29.67
C GLN A 84 -7.87 -1.18 28.37
N THR A 85 -7.81 -2.51 28.31
CA THR A 85 -8.46 -3.27 27.23
C THR A 85 -9.97 -3.12 27.29
N ILE A 86 -10.57 -2.75 26.16
CA ILE A 86 -12.02 -2.70 25.97
C ILE A 86 -12.36 -3.74 24.90
N LEU A 87 -13.07 -4.79 25.31
CA LEU A 87 -13.48 -5.91 24.45
C LEU A 87 -14.98 -6.10 24.57
N GLN A 88 -15.69 -6.14 23.44
CA GLN A 88 -17.15 -6.29 23.38
C GLN A 88 -17.53 -7.27 22.27
N ILE A 89 -18.35 -8.27 22.61
CA ILE A 89 -19.01 -9.13 21.64
C ILE A 89 -20.34 -8.46 21.29
N LEU A 90 -20.35 -7.72 20.19
CA LEU A 90 -21.50 -6.92 19.72
C LEU A 90 -22.62 -7.77 19.13
N ILE A 91 -22.23 -8.89 18.50
CA ILE A 91 -23.12 -9.94 18.02
C ILE A 91 -22.46 -11.24 18.45
N ASP A 92 -23.15 -12.06 19.25
CA ASP A 92 -22.69 -13.41 19.56
C ASP A 92 -23.41 -14.39 18.65
N GLY A 93 -22.78 -14.84 17.57
CA GLY A 93 -23.40 -15.78 16.62
C GLY A 93 -23.67 -17.18 17.19
N ARG A 94 -23.32 -17.43 18.45
CA ARG A 94 -23.67 -18.64 19.20
C ARG A 94 -24.98 -18.49 19.97
N ASP A 95 -25.44 -17.25 20.19
CA ASP A 95 -26.72 -16.95 20.82
C ASP A 95 -27.86 -17.19 19.81
N THR A 96 -28.85 -17.98 20.21
CA THR A 96 -30.04 -18.28 19.39
C THR A 96 -30.87 -17.04 19.06
N ASN A 97 -30.72 -15.96 19.83
CA ASN A 97 -31.39 -14.69 19.57
C ASN A 97 -30.61 -13.77 18.62
N ALA A 98 -29.36 -14.10 18.30
CA ALA A 98 -28.53 -13.33 17.37
C ALA A 98 -28.87 -13.68 15.91
N VAL A 99 -30.11 -13.42 15.53
CA VAL A 99 -30.66 -13.72 14.20
C VAL A 99 -30.97 -12.47 13.39
N ASP A 100 -30.97 -12.63 12.08
CA ASP A 100 -31.40 -11.63 11.11
C ASP A 100 -32.93 -11.55 11.02
N ILE A 101 -33.47 -10.68 10.16
CA ILE A 101 -34.94 -10.50 10.04
C ILE A 101 -35.69 -11.73 9.50
N LYS A 102 -34.97 -12.74 9.00
CA LYS A 102 -35.54 -14.03 8.54
C LYS A 102 -35.38 -15.14 9.57
N GLY A 103 -34.72 -14.87 10.70
CA GLY A 103 -34.39 -15.90 11.69
C GLY A 103 -33.08 -16.65 11.41
N ASP A 104 -32.29 -16.25 10.40
CA ASP A 104 -30.99 -16.87 10.15
C ASP A 104 -29.95 -16.36 11.15
N PRO A 105 -29.03 -17.21 11.66
CA PRO A 105 -27.95 -16.78 12.56
C PRO A 105 -27.02 -15.72 11.94
N LEU A 106 -26.68 -14.70 12.72
CA LEU A 106 -25.71 -13.67 12.35
C LEU A 106 -24.28 -14.09 12.71
N PRO A 107 -23.27 -13.70 11.92
CA PRO A 107 -21.87 -13.91 12.29
C PRO A 107 -21.48 -13.17 13.56
N THR A 108 -20.63 -13.78 14.39
CA THR A 108 -20.08 -13.13 15.58
C THR A 108 -19.29 -11.86 15.20
N LEU A 109 -19.60 -10.75 15.87
CA LEU A 109 -18.93 -9.47 15.69
C LEU A 109 -18.29 -9.04 17.01
N VAL A 110 -16.97 -8.88 17.00
CA VAL A 110 -16.18 -8.52 18.18
C VAL A 110 -15.49 -7.17 17.95
N TYR A 111 -15.65 -6.25 18.89
CA TYR A 111 -14.89 -5.00 18.96
C TYR A 111 -13.78 -5.13 19.99
N LEU A 112 -12.54 -4.81 19.60
CA LEU A 112 -11.38 -4.81 20.49
C LEU A 112 -10.62 -3.49 20.38
N ALA A 113 -10.48 -2.79 21.50
CA ALA A 113 -9.42 -1.82 21.75
C ALA A 113 -8.46 -2.43 22.78
N ARG A 114 -7.26 -2.81 22.34
CA ARG A 114 -6.21 -3.35 23.21
C ARG A 114 -5.71 -2.32 24.21
N GLU A 115 -5.23 -2.79 25.36
CA GLU A 115 -4.62 -1.92 26.36
C GLU A 115 -3.45 -1.11 25.78
N LYS A 116 -3.36 0.15 26.17
CA LYS A 116 -2.22 1.01 25.90
C LYS A 116 -1.80 1.71 27.18
N ARG A 117 -0.50 1.77 27.39
CA ARG A 117 0.15 2.47 28.50
C ARG A 117 1.34 3.25 27.95
N PRO A 118 1.60 4.49 28.40
CA PRO A 118 2.68 5.32 27.85
C PRO A 118 4.07 4.69 27.91
N GLN A 119 4.30 3.78 28.86
CA GLN A 119 5.59 3.11 29.08
C GLN A 119 5.86 1.98 28.07
N TYR A 120 4.86 1.54 27.30
CA TYR A 120 4.94 0.38 26.42
C TYR A 120 4.77 0.79 24.96
N HIS A 121 5.75 0.42 24.13
CA HIS A 121 5.64 0.61 22.69
C HIS A 121 4.57 -0.31 22.10
N HIS A 122 3.61 0.24 21.38
CA HIS A 122 2.45 -0.53 20.94
C HIS A 122 2.64 -1.21 19.58
N HIS A 123 3.70 -0.93 18.80
CA HIS A 123 3.97 -1.60 17.52
C HIS A 123 2.86 -1.45 16.45
N PHE A 124 2.21 -0.28 16.42
CA PHE A 124 1.26 0.14 15.37
C PHE A 124 0.25 -0.97 14.96
N LYS A 125 0.22 -1.31 13.66
CA LYS A 125 -0.68 -2.30 13.05
C LYS A 125 -0.30 -3.73 13.43
N ALA A 126 0.99 -4.09 13.37
CA ALA A 126 1.49 -5.39 13.81
C ALA A 126 0.99 -5.78 15.22
N GLY A 127 1.12 -4.88 16.21
CA GLY A 127 0.66 -5.14 17.58
C GLY A 127 -0.85 -5.24 17.72
N ALA A 128 -1.61 -4.50 16.90
CA ALA A 128 -3.07 -4.64 16.86
C ALA A 128 -3.50 -5.99 16.29
N MET A 129 -2.88 -6.43 15.18
CA MET A 129 -3.16 -7.73 14.57
C MET A 129 -2.75 -8.88 15.48
N ASN A 130 -1.61 -8.80 16.17
CA ASN A 130 -1.19 -9.83 17.13
C ASN A 130 -2.17 -9.99 18.29
N ALA A 131 -2.67 -8.87 18.86
CA ALA A 131 -3.72 -8.93 19.87
C ALA A 131 -5.01 -9.57 19.34
N LEU A 132 -5.42 -9.25 18.10
CA LEU A 132 -6.59 -9.87 17.46
C LEU A 132 -6.39 -11.38 17.23
N ILE A 133 -5.20 -11.83 16.84
CA ILE A 133 -4.91 -13.26 16.65
C ILE A 133 -5.09 -14.02 17.98
N ARG A 134 -4.58 -13.46 19.09
CA ARG A 134 -4.71 -14.05 20.43
C ARG A 134 -6.15 -14.05 20.94
N VAL A 135 -6.82 -12.90 20.89
CA VAL A 135 -8.22 -12.81 21.36
C VAL A 135 -9.13 -13.74 20.54
N SER A 136 -8.97 -13.76 19.22
CA SER A 136 -9.78 -14.63 18.36
C SER A 136 -9.53 -16.12 18.59
N SER A 137 -8.35 -16.53 19.10
CA SER A 137 -8.08 -17.94 19.40
C SER A 137 -8.91 -18.46 20.58
N ARG A 138 -9.38 -17.58 21.48
CA ARG A 138 -10.27 -17.98 22.57
C ARG A 138 -11.76 -17.88 22.21
N ILE A 139 -12.12 -17.00 21.29
CA ILE A 139 -13.53 -16.76 20.95
C ILE A 139 -14.03 -17.73 19.88
N SER A 140 -13.36 -17.76 18.71
CA SER A 140 -13.80 -18.56 17.56
C SER A 140 -12.77 -19.58 17.08
N ASN A 141 -11.50 -19.38 17.43
CA ASN A 141 -10.37 -20.20 17.03
C ASN A 141 -10.32 -20.54 15.52
N GLY A 142 -10.82 -19.64 14.66
CA GLY A 142 -10.95 -19.92 13.23
C GLY A 142 -9.59 -20.26 12.58
N PRO A 143 -9.48 -21.36 11.81
CA PRO A 143 -8.20 -21.84 11.27
C PRO A 143 -7.64 -20.96 10.15
N ILE A 144 -8.50 -20.20 9.48
CA ILE A 144 -8.14 -19.24 8.44
C ILE A 144 -8.47 -17.83 8.94
N ILE A 145 -7.54 -16.91 8.75
CA ILE A 145 -7.64 -15.50 9.14
C ILE A 145 -7.55 -14.66 7.87
N LEU A 146 -8.58 -13.86 7.59
CA LEU A 146 -8.51 -12.83 6.57
C LEU A 146 -8.09 -11.51 7.22
N ASN A 147 -7.08 -10.84 6.66
CA ASN A 147 -6.75 -9.46 7.03
C ASN A 147 -7.16 -8.48 5.92
N VAL A 148 -7.77 -7.37 6.30
CA VAL A 148 -8.20 -6.31 5.38
C VAL A 148 -8.02 -4.97 6.05
N ASP A 149 -7.48 -3.99 5.32
CA ASP A 149 -7.36 -2.61 5.78
C ASP A 149 -8.70 -1.87 5.75
N CYS A 150 -8.84 -0.83 6.58
CA CYS A 150 -10.08 -0.08 6.73
C CYS A 150 -10.52 0.67 5.46
N ASP A 151 -9.59 0.96 4.56
CA ASP A 151 -9.84 1.58 3.26
C ASP A 151 -10.11 0.56 2.14
N MET A 152 -10.14 -0.73 2.47
CA MET A 152 -10.43 -1.83 1.54
C MET A 152 -11.75 -2.49 1.91
N TYR A 153 -12.51 -2.93 0.90
CA TYR A 153 -13.74 -3.70 1.08
C TYR A 153 -13.74 -4.93 0.16
N SER A 154 -14.51 -5.95 0.58
CA SER A 154 -14.76 -7.13 -0.25
C SER A 154 -15.58 -6.72 -1.48
N ASN A 155 -15.03 -6.90 -2.66
CA ASN A 155 -15.71 -6.63 -3.93
C ASN A 155 -16.31 -7.89 -4.56
N ASN A 156 -15.85 -9.08 -4.13
CA ASN A 156 -16.34 -10.36 -4.59
C ASN A 156 -16.64 -11.27 -3.41
N SER A 157 -17.92 -11.59 -3.17
CA SER A 157 -18.33 -12.45 -2.05
C SER A 157 -17.79 -13.89 -2.15
N LYS A 158 -17.30 -14.31 -3.33
CA LYS A 158 -16.71 -15.64 -3.55
C LYS A 158 -15.24 -15.73 -3.17
N SER A 159 -14.59 -14.63 -2.78
CA SER A 159 -13.14 -14.62 -2.47
C SER A 159 -12.75 -15.63 -1.39
N ILE A 160 -13.60 -15.79 -0.36
CA ILE A 160 -13.40 -16.82 0.67
C ILE A 160 -13.53 -18.23 0.10
N LYS A 161 -14.50 -18.48 -0.78
CA LYS A 161 -14.70 -19.80 -1.40
C LYS A 161 -13.50 -20.18 -2.28
N TYR A 162 -12.98 -19.24 -3.06
CA TYR A 162 -11.79 -19.48 -3.89
C TYR A 162 -10.56 -19.77 -3.02
N SER A 163 -10.41 -19.03 -1.92
CA SER A 163 -9.30 -19.25 -0.98
C SER A 163 -9.39 -20.61 -0.29
N LEU A 164 -10.60 -21.00 0.14
CA LEU A 164 -10.82 -22.31 0.75
C LEU A 164 -10.58 -23.46 -0.23
N CYS A 165 -10.93 -23.30 -1.51
CA CYS A 165 -10.63 -24.28 -2.56
C CYS A 165 -9.12 -24.60 -2.59
N ILE A 166 -8.27 -23.58 -2.49
CA ILE A 166 -6.81 -23.75 -2.47
C ILE A 166 -6.32 -24.35 -1.15
N PHE A 167 -6.82 -23.88 0.00
CA PHE A 167 -6.38 -24.43 1.29
C PHE A 167 -6.81 -25.88 1.53
N MET A 168 -7.93 -26.29 0.94
CA MET A 168 -8.52 -27.62 1.05
C MET A 168 -8.08 -28.57 -0.07
N ASP A 169 -7.21 -28.12 -0.98
CA ASP A 169 -6.61 -28.99 -2.00
C ASP A 169 -5.85 -30.15 -1.33
N GLU A 170 -6.19 -31.38 -1.68
CA GLU A 170 -5.72 -32.58 -0.98
C GLU A 170 -4.23 -32.86 -1.21
N GLU A 171 -3.67 -32.38 -2.33
CA GLU A 171 -2.28 -32.61 -2.72
C GLU A 171 -1.37 -31.54 -2.12
N LYS A 172 -1.71 -30.26 -2.30
CA LYS A 172 -0.83 -29.12 -2.03
C LYS A 172 -1.40 -28.14 -1.02
N GLY A 173 -2.69 -28.18 -0.69
CA GLY A 173 -3.31 -27.19 0.20
C GLY A 173 -2.64 -27.08 1.58
N ASP A 174 -2.09 -28.19 2.08
CA ASP A 174 -1.37 -28.27 3.35
C ASP A 174 -0.04 -27.50 3.37
N GLU A 175 0.58 -27.23 2.21
CA GLU A 175 1.85 -26.49 2.11
C GLU A 175 1.65 -24.96 2.05
N ILE A 176 0.40 -24.52 1.86
CA ILE A 176 0.04 -23.11 1.68
C ILE A 176 -0.22 -22.46 3.04
N ALA A 177 0.59 -21.46 3.36
CA ALA A 177 0.40 -20.64 4.55
C ALA A 177 -0.52 -19.44 4.32
N TYR A 178 -0.49 -18.84 3.12
CA TYR A 178 -1.36 -17.71 2.82
C TYR A 178 -1.64 -17.53 1.33
N ILE A 179 -2.76 -16.89 1.04
CA ILE A 179 -3.24 -16.58 -0.32
C ILE A 179 -3.39 -15.06 -0.41
N GLN A 180 -2.57 -14.45 -1.26
CA GLN A 180 -2.53 -13.01 -1.47
C GLN A 180 -3.38 -12.65 -2.68
N PHE A 181 -4.36 -11.77 -2.48
CA PHE A 181 -5.09 -11.15 -3.59
C PHE A 181 -4.37 -9.88 -4.07
N PRO A 182 -4.53 -9.49 -5.34
CA PRO A 182 -4.09 -8.19 -5.82
C PRO A 182 -4.64 -7.04 -4.98
N GLN A 183 -3.81 -6.03 -4.71
CA GLN A 183 -4.28 -4.77 -4.15
C GLN A 183 -4.81 -3.88 -5.28
N LYS A 184 -6.13 -3.68 -5.32
CA LYS A 184 -6.84 -2.96 -6.38
C LYS A 184 -7.64 -1.81 -5.79
N PHE A 185 -7.96 -0.82 -6.63
CA PHE A 185 -8.58 0.43 -6.18
C PHE A 185 -9.81 0.77 -7.01
N ASN A 186 -10.82 1.37 -6.38
CA ASN A 186 -12.11 1.70 -7.02
C ASN A 186 -12.14 3.09 -7.66
N ASN A 187 -11.17 3.95 -7.35
CA ASN A 187 -11.09 5.34 -7.79
C ASN A 187 -10.02 5.53 -8.86
N LEU A 188 -9.66 4.51 -9.64
CA LEU A 188 -8.61 4.65 -10.66
C LEU A 188 -9.15 5.35 -11.91
N THR A 189 -8.37 6.28 -12.46
CA THR A 189 -8.64 6.86 -13.78
C THR A 189 -8.02 6.00 -14.89
N LYS A 190 -8.41 6.27 -16.16
CA LYS A 190 -7.95 5.51 -17.32
C LYS A 190 -6.43 5.59 -17.48
N ASN A 191 -5.85 6.78 -17.36
CA ASN A 191 -4.42 7.03 -17.44
C ASN A 191 -3.91 7.54 -16.08
N ASP A 192 -4.15 6.76 -15.01
CA ASP A 192 -3.79 7.12 -13.63
C ASP A 192 -2.45 7.87 -13.52
N ILE A 193 -2.54 9.11 -13.04
CA ILE A 193 -1.43 10.07 -13.01
C ILE A 193 -0.41 9.79 -11.91
N TYR A 194 -0.72 8.85 -11.00
CA TYR A 194 0.07 8.50 -9.83
C TYR A 194 0.61 7.07 -9.90
N GLY A 195 0.40 6.36 -11.01
CA GLY A 195 0.83 4.96 -11.17
C GLY A 195 0.29 4.05 -10.06
N SER A 196 -0.83 4.42 -9.43
CA SER A 196 -1.43 3.72 -8.29
C SER A 196 -1.83 2.27 -8.58
N PRO A 197 -2.22 1.87 -9.81
CA PRO A 197 -2.61 0.48 -10.06
C PRO A 197 -1.45 -0.53 -9.96
N PHE A 198 -0.18 -0.08 -10.01
CA PHE A 198 1.00 -0.94 -10.08
C PHE A 198 0.85 -2.10 -11.09
N ARG A 199 0.38 -1.79 -12.31
CA ARG A 199 -0.12 -2.78 -13.29
C ARG A 199 0.83 -3.95 -13.50
N VAL A 200 2.09 -3.65 -13.82
CA VAL A 200 3.12 -4.67 -14.09
C VAL A 200 3.43 -5.49 -12.83
N ILE A 201 3.59 -4.83 -11.68
CA ILE A 201 3.88 -5.51 -10.40
C ILE A 201 2.76 -6.49 -10.05
N GLN A 202 1.49 -6.06 -10.13
CA GLN A 202 0.35 -6.88 -9.74
C GLN A 202 0.08 -7.99 -10.77
N GLN A 203 0.06 -7.68 -12.06
CA GLN A 203 -0.36 -8.65 -13.07
C GLN A 203 0.75 -9.62 -13.49
N LEU A 204 2.01 -9.19 -13.45
CA LEU A 204 3.14 -9.96 -13.95
C LEU A 204 4.11 -10.36 -12.84
N GLU A 205 4.66 -9.40 -12.08
CA GLU A 205 5.75 -9.70 -11.15
C GLU A 205 5.30 -10.60 -10.00
N LEU A 206 4.21 -10.24 -9.30
CA LEU A 206 3.70 -11.03 -8.17
C LEU A 206 3.18 -12.40 -8.61
N ALA A 207 2.51 -12.47 -9.77
CA ALA A 207 2.09 -13.75 -10.35
C ALA A 207 3.30 -14.63 -10.70
N GLY A 208 4.38 -14.05 -11.23
CA GLY A 208 5.62 -14.77 -11.55
C GLY A 208 6.31 -15.39 -10.33
N LEU A 209 6.00 -14.94 -9.11
CA LEU A 209 6.54 -15.50 -7.87
C LEU A 209 5.91 -16.85 -7.50
N ASP A 210 4.72 -17.19 -8.02
CA ASP A 210 4.03 -18.45 -7.70
C ASP A 210 4.85 -19.68 -8.06
N ALA A 211 5.59 -19.61 -9.18
CA ALA A 211 6.48 -20.69 -9.62
C ALA A 211 7.68 -20.91 -8.67
N ASN A 212 7.96 -19.97 -7.75
CA ASN A 212 9.14 -19.98 -6.89
C ASN A 212 8.78 -20.01 -5.39
N GLY A 213 7.53 -20.34 -5.05
CA GLY A 213 7.06 -20.45 -3.67
C GLY A 213 6.06 -19.37 -3.24
N GLY A 214 5.63 -18.51 -4.16
CA GLY A 214 4.52 -17.57 -3.97
C GLY A 214 4.90 -16.10 -3.76
N PRO A 215 3.91 -15.19 -3.80
CA PRO A 215 4.10 -13.76 -3.61
C PRO A 215 4.44 -13.38 -2.17
N MET A 216 4.93 -12.16 -1.99
CA MET A 216 5.05 -11.51 -0.68
C MET A 216 3.67 -11.29 -0.05
N TYR A 217 3.60 -11.22 1.27
CA TYR A 217 2.43 -10.73 1.98
C TYR A 217 2.46 -9.19 1.98
N ILE A 218 1.48 -8.55 1.34
CA ILE A 218 1.46 -7.09 1.10
C ILE A 218 0.46 -6.32 1.99
N GLY A 219 0.11 -6.90 3.14
CA GLY A 219 -0.55 -6.16 4.23
C GLY A 219 -2.07 -6.09 4.21
N THR A 220 -2.74 -6.50 3.13
CA THR A 220 -4.22 -6.50 3.02
C THR A 220 -4.71 -7.53 2.01
N GLY A 221 -5.98 -7.91 2.09
CA GLY A 221 -6.61 -8.86 1.16
C GLY A 221 -5.93 -10.22 1.14
N CYS A 222 -5.45 -10.69 2.30
CA CYS A 222 -4.70 -11.93 2.41
C CYS A 222 -5.38 -12.90 3.37
N PHE A 223 -5.61 -14.12 2.92
CA PHE A 223 -6.08 -15.21 3.77
C PHE A 223 -4.88 -15.97 4.30
N HIS A 224 -4.76 -16.10 5.62
CA HIS A 224 -3.66 -16.78 6.29
C HIS A 224 -4.16 -18.04 7.02
N ARG A 225 -3.38 -19.11 6.94
CA ARG A 225 -3.46 -20.24 7.86
C ARG A 225 -2.97 -19.79 9.24
N ARG A 226 -3.83 -19.90 10.25
CA ARG A 226 -3.57 -19.44 11.63
C ARG A 226 -2.26 -20.01 12.16
N GLU A 227 -2.04 -21.32 12.00
CA GLU A 227 -0.86 -21.99 12.55
C GLU A 227 0.45 -21.43 11.97
N ALA A 228 0.50 -21.23 10.65
CA ALA A 228 1.67 -20.67 9.97
C ALA A 228 1.96 -19.24 10.46
N LEU A 229 0.90 -18.43 10.62
CA LEU A 229 0.97 -17.09 11.18
C LEU A 229 1.39 -17.11 12.66
N CYS A 230 0.98 -18.13 13.42
CA CYS A 230 1.36 -18.35 14.82
C CYS A 230 2.73 -19.05 14.98
N GLY A 231 3.54 -19.11 13.92
CA GLY A 231 4.94 -19.54 14.01
C GLY A 231 5.20 -21.02 13.78
N LYS A 232 4.18 -21.83 13.44
CA LYS A 232 4.36 -23.26 13.11
C LYS A 232 5.36 -23.40 11.97
N GLN A 233 6.30 -24.34 12.12
CA GLN A 233 7.21 -24.74 11.05
C GLN A 233 6.50 -25.74 10.13
N TYR A 234 6.71 -25.61 8.82
CA TYR A 234 6.20 -26.59 7.88
C TYR A 234 7.10 -27.82 7.88
N GLU A 235 6.48 -28.99 8.00
CA GLU A 235 7.13 -30.29 7.92
C GLU A 235 6.68 -31.00 6.65
N LYS A 236 7.62 -31.68 5.97
CA LYS A 236 7.30 -32.48 4.80
C LYS A 236 6.35 -33.60 5.24
N ASN A 237 5.19 -33.72 4.58
CA ASN A 237 4.07 -34.60 4.93
C ASN A 237 3.13 -34.07 6.03
N TYR A 238 3.24 -32.80 6.41
CA TYR A 238 2.23 -32.16 7.23
C TYR A 238 0.84 -32.29 6.58
N LYS A 239 -0.14 -32.79 7.35
CA LYS A 239 -1.55 -32.87 6.95
C LYS A 239 -2.40 -32.13 7.96
N VAL A 240 -3.30 -31.27 7.47
CA VAL A 240 -4.19 -30.49 8.32
C VAL A 240 -5.35 -31.36 8.77
N ASP A 241 -5.51 -31.48 10.08
CA ASP A 241 -6.70 -32.10 10.67
C ASP A 241 -7.83 -31.07 10.76
N TRP A 242 -8.60 -30.96 9.67
CA TRP A 242 -9.75 -30.06 9.59
C TRP A 242 -10.88 -30.42 10.56
N LYS A 243 -10.98 -31.68 11.01
CA LYS A 243 -12.01 -32.11 11.96
C LYS A 243 -11.71 -31.58 13.35
N LYS A 244 -10.48 -31.78 13.83
CA LYS A 244 -10.01 -31.25 15.11
C LYS A 244 -10.13 -29.72 15.20
N LEU A 245 -9.94 -29.02 14.08
CA LEU A 245 -10.08 -27.56 14.02
C LEU A 245 -11.53 -27.06 14.12
N ASN A 246 -12.53 -27.91 13.83
CA ASN A 246 -13.95 -27.55 13.94
C ASN A 246 -14.51 -27.69 15.37
N ASP A 247 -13.87 -28.47 16.24
CA ASP A 247 -14.38 -28.80 17.58
C ASP A 247 -14.07 -27.73 18.66
N THR A 248 -13.38 -26.64 18.31
CA THR A 248 -12.88 -25.65 19.29
C THR A 248 -13.82 -24.45 19.56
N LYS A 249 -15.14 -24.66 19.55
CA LYS A 249 -16.08 -23.58 19.93
C LYS A 249 -16.08 -23.37 21.44
N ALA A 250 -15.94 -22.13 21.88
CA ALA A 250 -16.06 -21.80 23.30
C ALA A 250 -17.52 -21.97 23.76
N ASN A 251 -17.72 -22.72 24.85
CA ASN A 251 -19.03 -22.96 25.47
C ASN A 251 -19.40 -21.89 26.51
N GLU A 252 -18.47 -21.00 26.88
CA GLU A 252 -18.72 -19.94 27.87
C GLU A 252 -19.58 -18.81 27.28
N SER A 253 -20.32 -18.12 28.17
CA SER A 253 -21.13 -16.97 27.81
C SER A 253 -20.29 -15.81 27.27
N ALA A 254 -20.91 -14.92 26.49
CA ALA A 254 -20.23 -13.74 25.94
C ALA A 254 -19.56 -12.88 27.02
N SER A 255 -20.20 -12.68 28.17
CA SER A 255 -19.64 -11.88 29.27
C SER A 255 -18.38 -12.50 29.88
N VAL A 256 -18.36 -13.83 30.05
CA VAL A 256 -17.19 -14.55 30.56
C VAL A 256 -16.04 -14.49 29.55
N LEU A 257 -16.34 -14.64 28.26
CA LEU A 257 -15.32 -14.53 27.21
C LEU A 257 -14.73 -13.13 27.10
N GLU A 258 -15.55 -12.09 27.18
CA GLU A 258 -15.06 -10.71 27.17
C GLU A 258 -14.09 -10.46 28.33
N GLU A 259 -14.41 -10.91 29.54
CA GLU A 259 -13.55 -10.66 30.70
C GLU A 259 -12.25 -11.48 30.64
N THR A 260 -12.36 -12.78 30.33
CA THR A 260 -11.18 -13.67 30.24
C THR A 260 -10.24 -13.30 29.08
N CYS A 261 -10.77 -12.78 27.96
CA CYS A 261 -9.96 -12.39 26.80
C CYS A 261 -9.26 -11.04 26.95
N LYS A 262 -9.67 -10.18 27.90
CA LYS A 262 -9.03 -8.86 28.10
C LYS A 262 -7.53 -8.98 28.39
N VAL A 263 -7.13 -10.01 29.13
CA VAL A 263 -5.72 -10.32 29.46
C VAL A 263 -4.89 -10.59 28.20
N LEU A 264 -5.49 -11.24 27.19
CA LEU A 264 -4.81 -11.57 25.91
C LEU A 264 -4.45 -10.32 25.10
N ALA A 265 -5.12 -9.19 25.33
CA ALA A 265 -4.86 -7.92 24.68
C ALA A 265 -4.16 -6.89 25.59
N SER A 266 -3.62 -7.33 26.74
CA SER A 266 -2.82 -6.48 27.60
C SER A 266 -1.52 -6.05 26.93
N CYS A 267 -1.04 -4.85 27.28
CA CYS A 267 0.21 -4.29 26.77
C CYS A 267 1.46 -5.06 27.27
N THR A 268 1.34 -5.83 28.35
CA THR A 268 2.43 -6.63 28.92
C THR A 268 2.41 -8.09 28.46
N PHE A 269 1.34 -8.54 27.80
CA PHE A 269 1.17 -9.94 27.40
C PHE A 269 2.36 -10.48 26.59
N GLU A 270 2.95 -9.62 25.76
CA GLU A 270 4.00 -10.01 24.83
C GLU A 270 5.40 -9.99 25.46
N HIS A 271 5.52 -9.51 26.71
CA HIS A 271 6.79 -9.45 27.43
C HIS A 271 7.35 -10.86 27.67
N ASN A 272 8.61 -11.08 27.29
CA ASN A 272 9.28 -12.38 27.35
C ASN A 272 8.58 -13.52 26.58
N THR A 273 7.77 -13.19 25.57
CA THR A 273 7.16 -14.17 24.66
C THR A 273 7.77 -14.10 23.25
N PRO A 274 7.54 -15.12 22.41
CA PRO A 274 7.93 -15.08 21.00
C PRO A 274 7.07 -14.16 20.12
N TRP A 275 5.99 -13.56 20.65
CA TRP A 275 5.10 -12.68 19.86
C TRP A 275 5.84 -11.47 19.29
N GLY A 276 5.61 -11.18 18.02
CA GLY A 276 6.28 -10.07 17.32
C GLY A 276 7.74 -10.35 16.93
N LYS A 277 8.36 -11.40 17.49
CA LYS A 277 9.74 -11.79 17.19
C LYS A 277 9.79 -13.00 16.28
N GLU A 278 9.08 -14.07 16.67
CA GLU A 278 9.07 -15.38 16.01
C GLU A 278 7.69 -15.74 15.47
N MET A 279 6.63 -15.39 16.19
CA MET A 279 5.24 -15.64 15.82
C MET A 279 4.44 -14.35 15.63
N GLY A 280 3.30 -14.47 14.94
CA GLY A 280 2.45 -13.33 14.58
C GLY A 280 3.09 -12.46 13.51
N LEU A 281 2.57 -11.23 13.39
CA LEU A 281 3.20 -10.18 12.61
C LEU A 281 4.46 -9.71 13.31
N LYS A 282 5.55 -9.61 12.56
CA LYS A 282 6.88 -9.25 13.08
C LYS A 282 6.99 -7.77 13.43
N TYR A 283 7.78 -7.45 14.44
CA TYR A 283 8.05 -6.08 14.86
C TYR A 283 9.42 -5.57 14.38
N GLY A 284 9.60 -4.26 14.43
CA GLY A 284 10.90 -3.58 14.28
C GLY A 284 11.20 -3.01 12.89
N ILE A 285 10.38 -3.33 11.87
CA ILE A 285 10.51 -2.81 10.51
C ILE A 285 9.16 -2.23 10.05
N LEU A 286 9.19 -1.13 9.29
CA LEU A 286 8.01 -0.38 8.83
C LEU A 286 7.08 -1.12 7.86
N VAL A 287 7.62 -2.14 7.17
CA VAL A 287 6.90 -3.05 6.28
C VAL A 287 6.84 -4.43 6.94
N GLU A 288 6.15 -4.48 8.09
CA GLU A 288 6.04 -5.70 8.91
C GLU A 288 5.41 -6.88 8.14
N ASP A 289 4.57 -6.58 7.16
CA ASP A 289 3.88 -7.53 6.30
C ASP A 289 4.87 -8.32 5.45
N ILE A 290 5.77 -7.62 4.74
CA ILE A 290 6.79 -8.23 3.89
C ILE A 290 7.69 -9.17 4.70
N ILE A 291 8.18 -8.73 5.88
CA ILE A 291 9.02 -9.59 6.73
C ILE A 291 8.25 -10.73 7.38
N THR A 292 6.96 -10.55 7.67
CA THR A 292 6.11 -11.63 8.18
C THR A 292 5.95 -12.70 7.12
N GLY A 293 5.65 -12.32 5.88
CA GLY A 293 5.57 -13.24 4.74
C GLY A 293 6.90 -13.95 4.47
N LEU A 294 8.03 -13.22 4.47
CA LEU A 294 9.36 -13.81 4.32
C LEU A 294 9.66 -14.81 5.44
N SER A 295 9.34 -14.47 6.70
CA SER A 295 9.58 -15.36 7.84
C SER A 295 8.73 -16.62 7.80
N ILE A 296 7.47 -16.53 7.37
CA ILE A 296 6.61 -17.69 7.12
C ILE A 296 7.23 -18.59 6.06
N LYS A 297 7.70 -18.05 4.94
CA LYS A 297 8.33 -18.82 3.87
C LYS A 297 9.64 -19.47 4.31
N CYS A 298 10.46 -18.76 5.09
CA CYS A 298 11.67 -19.32 5.67
C CYS A 298 11.42 -20.45 6.69
N ARG A 299 10.18 -20.64 7.14
CA ARG A 299 9.75 -21.81 7.93
C ARG A 299 9.27 -22.98 7.06
N GLY A 300 9.47 -22.93 5.74
CA GLY A 300 9.15 -24.00 4.79
C GLY A 300 7.78 -23.87 4.12
N TRP A 301 6.96 -22.89 4.49
CA TRP A 301 5.64 -22.68 3.90
C TRP A 301 5.72 -22.02 2.52
N LYS A 302 4.68 -22.20 1.70
CA LYS A 302 4.48 -21.48 0.44
C LYS A 302 3.30 -20.50 0.55
N SER A 303 3.18 -19.64 -0.45
CA SER A 303 1.98 -18.82 -0.66
C SER A 303 1.51 -18.89 -2.10
N ILE A 304 0.31 -18.38 -2.36
CA ILE A 304 -0.27 -18.30 -3.71
C ILE A 304 -0.75 -16.87 -3.98
N TYR A 305 -0.56 -16.41 -5.22
CA TYR A 305 -1.18 -15.20 -5.74
C TYR A 305 -2.50 -15.56 -6.44
N LEU A 306 -3.62 -15.05 -5.92
CA LEU A 306 -4.94 -15.34 -6.47
C LEU A 306 -5.57 -14.08 -7.07
N ASN A 307 -5.59 -14.03 -8.41
CA ASN A 307 -6.16 -12.93 -9.19
C ASN A 307 -7.40 -13.39 -9.97
N PRO A 308 -8.59 -13.45 -9.34
CA PRO A 308 -9.82 -13.87 -10.02
C PRO A 308 -10.33 -12.79 -10.98
N GLU A 309 -11.12 -13.19 -11.98
CA GLU A 309 -11.72 -12.29 -12.98
C GLU A 309 -12.45 -11.08 -12.35
N ARG A 310 -13.28 -11.34 -11.32
CA ARG A 310 -13.82 -10.29 -10.47
C ARG A 310 -12.89 -10.06 -9.30
N GLU A 311 -12.27 -8.88 -9.29
CA GLU A 311 -11.35 -8.42 -8.25
C GLU A 311 -11.88 -8.73 -6.83
N GLY A 312 -11.05 -9.38 -6.02
CA GLY A 312 -11.45 -9.87 -4.70
C GLY A 312 -11.77 -8.74 -3.72
N PHE A 313 -10.84 -7.79 -3.63
CA PHE A 313 -10.89 -6.65 -2.72
C PHE A 313 -10.57 -5.37 -3.47
N LEU A 314 -11.30 -4.29 -3.15
CA LEU A 314 -11.08 -2.96 -3.70
C LEU A 314 -10.88 -1.97 -2.56
N GLY A 315 -9.94 -1.07 -2.69
CA GLY A 315 -9.80 0.07 -1.78
C GLY A 315 -9.68 1.40 -2.48
N VAL A 316 -9.03 2.35 -1.80
CA VAL A 316 -8.88 3.73 -2.29
C VAL A 316 -7.40 4.07 -2.50
N ALA A 317 -7.07 4.45 -3.73
CA ALA A 317 -5.75 4.94 -4.10
C ALA A 317 -5.55 6.39 -3.63
N PRO A 318 -4.29 6.82 -3.36
CA PRO A 318 -3.99 8.23 -3.09
C PRO A 318 -4.49 9.16 -4.20
N THR A 319 -5.13 10.27 -3.83
CA THR A 319 -5.68 11.27 -4.77
C THR A 319 -4.78 12.50 -4.91
N THR A 320 -3.67 12.56 -4.18
CA THR A 320 -2.65 13.63 -4.32
C THR A 320 -1.24 13.06 -4.48
N LEU A 321 -0.38 13.81 -5.16
CA LEU A 321 1.02 13.42 -5.34
C LEU A 321 1.74 13.32 -3.99
N LEU A 322 1.49 14.24 -3.05
CA LEU A 322 2.15 14.23 -1.75
C LEU A 322 1.78 12.98 -0.93
N GLN A 323 0.51 12.58 -0.92
CA GLN A 323 0.08 11.33 -0.26
C GLN A 323 0.82 10.12 -0.84
N LEU A 324 0.91 10.03 -2.17
CA LEU A 324 1.66 8.97 -2.85
C LEU A 324 3.14 8.97 -2.43
N LEU A 325 3.80 10.13 -2.48
CA LEU A 325 5.23 10.24 -2.18
C LEU A 325 5.55 9.93 -0.71
N VAL A 326 4.71 10.37 0.23
CA VAL A 326 4.86 10.03 1.66
C VAL A 326 4.67 8.53 1.88
N GLN A 327 3.65 7.93 1.26
CA GLN A 327 3.42 6.48 1.33
C GLN A 327 4.64 5.70 0.81
N HIS A 328 5.18 6.09 -0.34
CA HIS A 328 6.34 5.43 -0.93
C HIS A 328 7.63 5.63 -0.14
N THR A 329 7.77 6.74 0.59
CA THR A 329 8.91 6.95 1.49
C THR A 329 8.91 5.87 2.58
N ARG A 330 7.76 5.64 3.24
CA ARG A 330 7.61 4.58 4.25
C ARG A 330 7.92 3.20 3.70
N TRP A 331 7.40 2.89 2.50
CA TRP A 331 7.64 1.58 1.87
C TRP A 331 9.11 1.39 1.53
N ALA A 332 9.74 2.36 0.86
CA ALA A 332 11.14 2.29 0.46
C ALA A 332 12.08 2.21 1.68
N GLU A 333 11.77 2.93 2.76
CA GLU A 333 12.53 2.87 4.01
C GLU A 333 12.44 1.47 4.62
N GLY A 334 11.23 0.94 4.76
CA GLY A 334 11.01 -0.41 5.27
C GLY A 334 11.71 -1.49 4.43
N HIS A 335 11.63 -1.38 3.10
CA HIS A 335 12.29 -2.29 2.16
C HIS A 335 13.82 -2.26 2.28
N LEU A 336 14.42 -1.08 2.41
CA LEU A 336 15.85 -0.94 2.61
C LEU A 336 16.28 -1.45 4.00
N GLN A 337 15.46 -1.24 5.03
CA GLN A 337 15.67 -1.82 6.37
C GLN A 337 15.68 -3.35 6.33
N ILE A 338 14.83 -3.99 5.51
CA ILE A 338 14.91 -5.45 5.29
C ILE A 338 16.27 -5.81 4.70
N PHE A 339 16.67 -5.12 3.63
CA PHE A 339 17.92 -5.43 2.92
C PHE A 339 19.16 -5.32 3.81
N LEU A 340 19.21 -4.29 4.67
CA LEU A 340 20.36 -3.96 5.52
C LEU A 340 20.32 -4.63 6.89
N SER A 341 19.30 -5.44 7.19
CA SER A 341 19.17 -6.15 8.47
C SER A 341 19.42 -7.65 8.32
N ARG A 342 19.38 -8.36 9.46
CA ARG A 342 19.39 -9.83 9.49
C ARG A 342 18.27 -10.49 8.69
N TYR A 343 17.25 -9.74 8.28
CA TYR A 343 16.13 -10.21 7.46
C TYR A 343 16.37 -10.08 5.96
N CYS A 344 17.57 -9.69 5.51
CA CYS A 344 17.93 -9.67 4.10
C CYS A 344 17.61 -11.02 3.46
N SER A 345 16.80 -11.03 2.39
CA SER A 345 16.31 -12.27 1.76
C SER A 345 17.43 -13.20 1.30
N LEU A 346 18.58 -12.64 0.90
CA LEU A 346 19.76 -13.39 0.46
C LEU A 346 20.38 -14.20 1.59
N VAL A 347 20.43 -13.63 2.80
CA VAL A 347 21.05 -14.20 4.01
C VAL A 347 20.02 -14.99 4.82
N TYR A 348 18.92 -14.36 5.21
CA TYR A 348 17.87 -14.96 6.05
C TYR A 348 17.19 -16.15 5.37
N GLY A 349 17.04 -16.09 4.04
CA GLY A 349 16.48 -17.16 3.24
C GLY A 349 17.48 -18.24 2.81
N TYR A 350 18.78 -18.09 3.11
CA TYR A 350 19.81 -19.02 2.66
C TYR A 350 19.50 -20.44 3.15
N LYS A 351 19.46 -21.40 2.21
CA LYS A 351 19.04 -22.80 2.43
C LYS A 351 17.62 -23.00 2.99
N ARG A 352 16.82 -21.93 3.11
CA ARG A 352 15.42 -21.98 3.60
C ARG A 352 14.38 -21.75 2.49
N ILE A 353 14.72 -20.93 1.51
CA ILE A 353 13.86 -20.65 0.33
C ILE A 353 14.69 -20.68 -0.97
N PRO A 354 14.05 -20.94 -2.14
CA PRO A 354 14.73 -21.02 -3.43
C PRO A 354 15.53 -19.76 -3.76
N LEU A 355 16.70 -19.91 -4.42
CA LEU A 355 17.54 -18.77 -4.83
C LEU A 355 16.75 -17.75 -5.68
N LYS A 356 15.95 -18.24 -6.63
CA LYS A 356 15.11 -17.40 -7.49
C LYS A 356 14.18 -16.51 -6.67
N LEU A 357 13.51 -17.08 -5.66
CA LEU A 357 12.65 -16.31 -4.75
C LEU A 357 13.47 -15.30 -3.94
N ARG A 358 14.64 -15.68 -3.41
CA ARG A 358 15.51 -14.75 -2.66
C ARG A 358 15.89 -13.52 -3.49
N LEU A 359 16.29 -13.74 -4.74
CA LEU A 359 16.63 -12.69 -5.69
C LEU A 359 15.41 -11.83 -6.04
N ALA A 360 14.23 -12.42 -6.15
CA ALA A 360 13.02 -11.69 -6.51
C ALA A 360 12.54 -10.70 -5.43
N TYR A 361 12.96 -10.85 -4.17
CA TYR A 361 12.75 -9.82 -3.14
C TYR A 361 13.68 -8.61 -3.30
N CYS A 362 14.84 -8.76 -3.95
CA CYS A 362 15.88 -7.71 -4.01
C CYS A 362 15.44 -6.45 -4.76
N PRO A 363 14.75 -6.51 -5.92
CA PRO A 363 14.28 -5.31 -6.62
C PRO A 363 13.44 -4.39 -5.73
N PHE A 364 12.52 -4.95 -4.94
CA PHE A 364 11.70 -4.20 -3.99
C PHE A 364 12.53 -3.65 -2.83
N ASN A 365 13.38 -4.50 -2.25
CA ASN A 365 14.25 -4.16 -1.12
C ASN A 365 15.30 -3.07 -1.46
N LEU A 366 15.61 -2.88 -2.74
CA LEU A 366 16.58 -1.90 -3.24
C LEU A 366 15.93 -0.68 -3.91
N TRP A 367 14.62 -0.50 -3.81
CA TRP A 367 13.94 0.70 -4.32
C TRP A 367 14.59 2.00 -3.86
N ALA A 368 14.85 2.13 -2.55
CA ALA A 368 15.49 3.32 -1.99
C ALA A 368 16.88 3.59 -2.61
N ALA A 369 17.73 2.57 -2.69
CA ALA A 369 19.10 2.70 -3.22
C ALA A 369 19.15 3.14 -4.70
N ASN A 370 18.12 2.81 -5.47
CA ASN A 370 17.99 3.24 -6.87
C ASN A 370 17.87 4.78 -7.03
N CYS A 371 17.64 5.53 -5.94
CA CYS A 371 17.68 6.99 -6.00
C CYS A 371 19.05 7.52 -6.45
N LEU A 372 20.15 6.88 -6.05
CA LEU A 372 21.51 7.35 -6.33
C LEU A 372 21.82 7.32 -7.84
N ALA A 373 21.53 6.19 -8.49
CA ALA A 373 21.67 6.06 -9.93
C ALA A 373 20.77 7.05 -10.68
N THR A 374 19.51 7.21 -10.23
CA THR A 374 18.58 8.14 -10.87
C THR A 374 19.05 9.59 -10.76
N LEU A 375 19.46 10.02 -9.56
CA LEU A 375 19.97 11.38 -9.34
C LEU A 375 21.23 11.65 -10.17
N TYR A 376 22.11 10.67 -10.34
CA TYR A 376 23.25 10.79 -11.24
C TYR A 376 22.79 11.16 -12.66
N TYR A 377 21.88 10.38 -13.26
CA TYR A 377 21.39 10.64 -14.62
C TYR A 377 20.56 11.92 -14.77
N VAL A 378 19.92 12.40 -13.70
CA VAL A 378 19.10 13.63 -13.73
C VAL A 378 19.95 14.89 -13.56
N VAL A 379 21.07 14.81 -12.84
CA VAL A 379 21.89 15.98 -12.47
C VAL A 379 23.19 16.04 -13.29
N VAL A 380 23.98 14.96 -13.29
CA VAL A 380 25.36 14.99 -13.78
C VAL A 380 25.45 15.24 -15.29
N PRO A 381 24.67 14.55 -16.17
CA PRO A 381 24.67 14.83 -17.60
C PRO A 381 24.36 16.28 -17.95
N CYS A 382 23.43 16.91 -17.22
CA CYS A 382 23.04 18.31 -17.41
C CYS A 382 24.19 19.26 -17.04
N LEU A 383 24.82 19.08 -15.87
CA LEU A 383 25.93 19.92 -15.43
C LEU A 383 27.16 19.76 -16.35
N CYS A 384 27.49 18.53 -16.75
CA CYS A 384 28.56 18.26 -17.70
C CYS A 384 28.28 18.90 -19.07
N LEU A 385 27.02 18.84 -19.55
CA LEU A 385 26.61 19.50 -20.80
C LEU A 385 26.83 21.01 -20.74
N LEU A 386 26.47 21.67 -19.64
CA LEU A 386 26.70 23.11 -19.45
C LEU A 386 28.20 23.45 -19.44
N LYS A 387 29.03 22.64 -18.79
CA LYS A 387 30.49 22.82 -18.73
C LYS A 387 31.24 22.38 -20.00
N GLY A 388 30.58 21.69 -20.93
CA GLY A 388 31.21 21.19 -22.15
C GLY A 388 31.95 19.86 -21.99
N PHE A 389 31.68 19.10 -20.93
CA PHE A 389 32.19 17.75 -20.75
C PHE A 389 31.22 16.72 -21.36
N SER A 390 31.70 15.95 -22.33
CA SER A 390 30.91 14.86 -22.91
C SER A 390 31.03 13.60 -22.05
N LEU A 391 29.89 13.01 -21.68
CA LEU A 391 29.82 11.78 -20.86
C LEU A 391 29.50 10.53 -21.67
N PHE A 392 28.98 10.71 -22.89
CA PHE A 392 28.53 9.62 -23.73
C PHE A 392 29.39 9.55 -25.00
N PRO A 393 29.45 8.40 -25.67
CA PRO A 393 30.12 8.30 -26.96
C PRO A 393 29.54 9.30 -27.97
N LYS A 394 30.39 9.77 -28.87
CA LYS A 394 29.96 10.58 -30.02
C LYS A 394 28.92 9.82 -30.84
N ILE A 395 27.97 10.52 -31.47
CA ILE A 395 26.95 9.90 -32.31
C ILE A 395 27.58 9.16 -33.50
N SER A 396 28.63 9.71 -34.07
CA SER A 396 29.44 9.12 -35.14
C SER A 396 30.24 7.89 -34.69
N SER A 397 30.37 7.67 -33.38
CA SER A 397 31.12 6.54 -32.84
C SER A 397 30.29 5.26 -32.85
N PRO A 398 30.84 4.12 -33.28
CA PRO A 398 30.14 2.83 -33.17
C PRO A 398 29.81 2.45 -31.71
N TRP A 399 30.51 3.03 -30.74
CA TRP A 399 30.22 2.87 -29.31
C TRP A 399 28.88 3.47 -28.86
N VAL A 400 28.22 4.29 -29.69
CA VAL A 400 26.87 4.79 -29.40
C VAL A 400 25.81 3.67 -29.46
N VAL A 401 26.06 2.63 -30.27
CA VAL A 401 25.08 1.58 -30.59
C VAL A 401 24.58 0.85 -29.34
N PRO A 402 25.44 0.37 -28.42
CA PRO A 402 24.98 -0.26 -27.18
C PRO A 402 24.11 0.64 -26.30
N PHE A 403 24.42 1.94 -26.23
CA PHE A 403 23.64 2.90 -25.41
C PHE A 403 22.25 3.09 -25.99
N VAL A 404 22.15 3.34 -27.29
CA VAL A 404 20.87 3.50 -27.99
C VAL A 404 20.06 2.21 -27.92
N TYR A 405 20.71 1.05 -28.13
CA TYR A 405 20.06 -0.25 -28.05
C TYR A 405 19.46 -0.47 -26.66
N VAL A 406 20.24 -0.33 -25.59
CA VAL A 406 19.75 -0.55 -24.22
C VAL A 406 18.64 0.46 -23.87
N ALA A 407 18.82 1.75 -24.21
CA ALA A 407 17.82 2.77 -23.93
C ALA A 407 16.51 2.51 -24.68
N PHE A 408 16.57 2.21 -25.98
CA PHE A 408 15.38 1.97 -26.79
C PHE A 408 14.69 0.66 -26.43
N VAL A 409 15.43 -0.46 -26.39
CA VAL A 409 14.85 -1.78 -26.10
C VAL A 409 14.25 -1.83 -24.71
N HIS A 410 14.91 -1.27 -23.70
CA HIS A 410 14.34 -1.20 -22.36
C HIS A 410 13.01 -0.44 -22.33
N ARG A 411 12.91 0.70 -23.04
CA ARG A 411 11.69 1.50 -23.08
C ARG A 411 10.59 0.85 -23.92
N ALA A 412 10.93 0.28 -25.07
CA ALA A 412 10.00 -0.47 -25.91
C ALA A 412 9.44 -1.68 -25.15
N TYR A 413 10.28 -2.43 -24.45
CA TYR A 413 9.88 -3.58 -23.64
C TYR A 413 9.00 -3.14 -22.45
N SER A 414 9.40 -2.10 -21.71
CA SER A 414 8.59 -1.55 -20.62
C SER A 414 7.21 -1.06 -21.09
N LEU A 415 7.14 -0.41 -22.26
CA LEU A 415 5.87 -0.01 -22.86
C LEU A 415 5.04 -1.25 -23.26
N GLY A 416 5.66 -2.24 -23.92
CA GLY A 416 5.02 -3.49 -24.31
C GLY A 416 4.41 -4.22 -23.12
N GLU A 417 5.16 -4.38 -22.02
CA GLU A 417 4.65 -4.99 -20.79
C GLU A 417 3.51 -4.19 -20.16
N PHE A 418 3.63 -2.86 -20.14
CA PHE A 418 2.57 -2.01 -19.58
C PHE A 418 1.27 -2.10 -20.38
N LEU A 419 1.36 -2.13 -21.71
CA LEU A 419 0.21 -2.32 -22.60
C LEU A 419 -0.38 -3.73 -22.46
N TRP A 420 0.46 -4.76 -22.37
CA TRP A 420 0.03 -6.14 -22.11
C TRP A 420 -0.76 -6.25 -20.80
N CYS A 421 -0.37 -5.48 -19.77
CA CYS A 421 -1.08 -5.39 -18.49
C CYS A 421 -2.34 -4.47 -18.53
N GLY A 422 -2.90 -4.23 -19.72
CA GLY A 422 -4.10 -3.42 -19.93
C GLY A 422 -3.92 -1.92 -19.70
N GLY A 423 -2.68 -1.43 -19.79
CA GLY A 423 -2.36 -0.01 -19.73
C GLY A 423 -2.57 0.71 -21.07
N THR A 424 -2.39 2.03 -21.06
CA THR A 424 -2.39 2.87 -22.27
C THR A 424 -1.01 3.52 -22.44
N PHE A 425 -0.69 4.01 -23.64
CA PHE A 425 0.55 4.76 -23.86
C PHE A 425 0.65 6.00 -22.95
N ARG A 426 -0.44 6.77 -22.82
CA ARG A 426 -0.50 7.93 -21.91
C ARG A 426 -0.32 7.51 -20.44
N GLY A 427 -0.92 6.40 -20.04
CA GLY A 427 -0.74 5.81 -18.72
C GLY A 427 0.70 5.37 -18.47
N TRP A 428 1.38 4.82 -19.47
CA TRP A 428 2.80 4.46 -19.37
C TRP A 428 3.68 5.70 -19.19
N CYS A 429 3.44 6.79 -19.95
CA CYS A 429 4.14 8.05 -19.75
C CYS A 429 3.95 8.61 -18.33
N ASN A 430 2.74 8.50 -17.79
CA ASN A 430 2.45 8.89 -16.41
C ASN A 430 3.18 7.99 -15.40
N ASP A 431 3.22 6.68 -15.64
CA ASP A 431 3.96 5.73 -14.80
C ASP A 431 5.46 6.06 -14.78
N GLN A 432 6.08 6.29 -15.94
CA GLN A 432 7.50 6.69 -16.04
C GLN A 432 7.80 7.98 -15.26
N ARG A 433 6.91 8.98 -15.36
CA ARG A 433 7.03 10.23 -14.61
C ARG A 433 6.98 10.00 -13.11
N VAL A 434 6.02 9.21 -12.65
CA VAL A 434 5.83 8.95 -11.24
C VAL A 434 6.99 8.14 -10.66
N TRP A 435 7.54 7.18 -11.41
CA TRP A 435 8.75 6.48 -11.00
C TRP A 435 9.95 7.42 -10.88
N LEU A 436 10.10 8.38 -11.79
CA LEU A 436 11.12 9.43 -11.66
C LEU A 436 10.90 10.22 -10.36
N PHE A 437 9.68 10.67 -10.10
CA PHE A 437 9.35 11.46 -8.90
C PHE A 437 9.63 10.70 -7.60
N LYS A 438 9.21 9.42 -7.52
CA LYS A 438 9.49 8.56 -6.36
C LYS A 438 10.98 8.39 -6.13
N ARG A 439 11.77 8.15 -7.20
CA ARG A 439 13.21 7.91 -7.11
C ARG A 439 13.99 9.14 -6.68
N THR A 440 13.65 10.32 -7.19
CA THR A 440 14.36 11.57 -6.84
C THR A 440 13.94 12.17 -5.51
N THR A 441 12.77 11.78 -4.98
CA THR A 441 12.24 12.31 -3.69
C THR A 441 12.07 11.23 -2.63
N SER A 442 10.98 10.45 -2.68
CA SER A 442 10.64 9.45 -1.66
C SER A 442 11.79 8.50 -1.35
N TYR A 443 12.45 7.99 -2.38
CA TYR A 443 13.52 7.01 -2.25
C TYR A 443 14.81 7.67 -1.76
N PHE A 444 15.07 8.91 -2.16
CA PHE A 444 16.15 9.72 -1.62
C PHE A 444 15.98 9.92 -0.11
N PHE A 445 14.81 10.41 0.34
CA PHE A 445 14.53 10.58 1.77
C PHE A 445 14.61 9.25 2.52
N ALA A 446 14.00 8.18 2.00
CA ALA A 446 14.03 6.86 2.61
C ALA A 446 15.45 6.29 2.73
N PHE A 447 16.30 6.49 1.72
CA PHE A 447 17.69 6.05 1.72
C PHE A 447 18.46 6.72 2.86
N PHE A 448 18.48 8.06 2.89
CA PHE A 448 19.21 8.80 3.93
C PHE A 448 18.64 8.57 5.32
N GLN A 449 17.32 8.52 5.49
CA GLN A 449 16.71 8.20 6.78
C GLN A 449 17.12 6.81 7.28
N THR A 450 17.15 5.81 6.40
CA THR A 450 17.59 4.46 6.76
C THR A 450 19.07 4.43 7.15
N ILE A 451 19.94 5.10 6.40
CA ILE A 451 21.37 5.18 6.71
C ILE A 451 21.61 5.92 8.04
N LEU A 452 20.98 7.08 8.24
CA LEU A 452 21.07 7.83 9.49
C LEU A 452 20.58 7.02 10.69
N LYS A 453 19.53 6.22 10.52
CA LYS A 453 19.03 5.30 11.55
C LYS A 453 20.03 4.20 11.86
N LEU A 454 20.68 3.61 10.85
CA LEU A 454 21.74 2.61 11.05
C LEU A 454 22.95 3.19 11.79
N LEU A 455 23.24 4.48 11.59
CA LEU A 455 24.28 5.21 12.29
C LEU A 455 23.87 5.72 13.69
N GLY A 456 22.61 5.48 14.12
CA GLY A 456 22.11 5.86 15.44
C GLY A 456 21.60 7.30 15.57
N TYR A 457 21.50 8.07 14.47
CA TYR A 457 21.11 9.48 14.49
C TYR A 457 19.60 9.74 14.37
N SER A 458 18.77 8.72 14.13
CA SER A 458 17.34 8.89 13.86
C SER A 458 16.46 7.81 14.51
N GLN A 459 15.29 8.20 15.01
CA GLN A 459 14.24 7.30 15.48
C GLN A 459 13.15 7.10 14.42
N LEU A 460 12.36 6.02 14.56
CA LEU A 460 11.21 5.72 13.70
C LEU A 460 10.12 6.79 13.83
N THR A 461 10.01 7.68 12.85
CA THR A 461 8.87 8.58 12.69
C THR A 461 7.84 7.98 11.75
N PHE A 462 6.67 7.64 12.30
CA PHE A 462 5.54 7.12 11.52
C PHE A 462 4.61 8.27 11.10
N ALA A 463 4.60 8.61 9.81
CA ALA A 463 3.62 9.54 9.27
C ALA A 463 2.40 8.77 8.74
N LEU A 464 1.22 9.01 9.34
CA LEU A 464 -0.05 8.52 8.80
C LEU A 464 -0.40 9.28 7.53
N THR A 465 -0.79 8.56 6.47
CA THR A 465 -1.33 9.15 5.25
C THR A 465 -2.85 9.09 5.30
N ALA A 466 -3.50 10.25 5.46
CA ALA A 466 -4.94 10.35 5.24
C ALA A 466 -5.21 10.17 3.73
N LYS A 467 -6.21 9.34 3.39
CA LYS A 467 -6.63 9.07 2.00
C LYS A 467 -7.97 9.72 1.65
N VAL A 468 -8.47 10.60 2.52
CA VAL A 468 -9.66 11.41 2.26
C VAL A 468 -9.18 12.74 1.71
N SER A 469 -9.75 13.16 0.59
CA SER A 469 -9.46 14.43 -0.05
C SER A 469 -10.73 15.24 -0.24
N ASP A 470 -10.59 16.56 -0.22
CA ASP A 470 -11.69 17.48 -0.50
C ASP A 470 -12.25 17.28 -1.92
N GLU A 471 -13.51 17.64 -2.14
CA GLU A 471 -14.21 17.45 -3.43
C GLU A 471 -13.42 18.07 -4.60
N ASN A 472 -12.93 19.30 -4.43
CA ASN A 472 -12.11 19.99 -5.43
C ASN A 472 -10.83 19.23 -5.83
N VAL A 473 -10.23 18.48 -4.90
CA VAL A 473 -9.05 17.65 -5.18
C VAL A 473 -9.44 16.39 -5.95
N SER A 474 -10.58 15.79 -5.58
CA SER A 474 -11.13 14.63 -6.29
C SER A 474 -11.44 14.95 -7.75
N GLU A 475 -12.09 16.09 -8.03
CA GLU A 475 -12.40 16.53 -9.39
C GLU A 475 -11.14 16.68 -10.25
N ARG A 476 -10.09 17.31 -9.72
CA ARG A 476 -8.82 17.45 -10.44
C ARG A 476 -8.17 16.10 -10.71
N PHE A 477 -8.23 15.19 -9.75
CA PHE A 477 -7.71 13.84 -9.91
C PHE A 477 -8.47 13.06 -10.99
N GLU A 478 -9.81 13.17 -11.04
CA GLU A 478 -10.66 12.59 -12.10
C GLU A 478 -10.35 13.16 -13.48
N GLN A 479 -9.99 14.45 -13.55
CA GLN A 479 -9.51 15.13 -14.77
C GLN A 479 -8.06 14.78 -15.14
N GLU A 480 -7.41 13.86 -14.42
CA GLU A 480 -6.01 13.48 -14.62
C GLU A 480 -5.04 14.67 -14.46
N LEU A 481 -5.32 15.57 -13.51
CA LEU A 481 -4.46 16.70 -13.14
C LEU A 481 -3.71 16.43 -11.83
N ILE A 482 -2.38 16.55 -11.85
CA ILE A 482 -1.53 16.32 -10.69
C ILE A 482 -1.71 17.42 -9.65
N GLU A 483 -1.84 17.06 -8.38
CA GLU A 483 -1.97 17.99 -7.26
C GLU A 483 -0.60 18.43 -6.72
N PHE A 484 -0.24 19.70 -6.89
CA PHE A 484 1.01 20.30 -6.39
C PHE A 484 0.79 21.39 -5.33
N GLY A 485 -0.45 21.65 -4.89
CA GLY A 485 -0.79 22.76 -3.99
C GLY A 485 -0.16 22.71 -2.60
N ALA A 486 0.27 21.52 -2.15
CA ALA A 486 0.87 21.35 -0.83
C ALA A 486 2.31 21.89 -0.76
N THR A 487 2.74 22.36 0.42
CA THR A 487 4.15 22.70 0.66
C THR A 487 4.90 21.46 1.15
N SER A 488 5.98 21.07 0.46
CA SER A 488 6.80 19.92 0.84
C SER A 488 8.23 20.04 0.29
N PRO A 489 9.27 19.67 1.06
CA PRO A 489 10.63 19.56 0.55
C PRO A 489 10.77 18.63 -0.66
N MET A 490 9.88 17.65 -0.81
CA MET A 490 9.85 16.79 -1.99
C MET A 490 9.54 17.59 -3.26
N PHE A 491 8.64 18.58 -3.18
CA PHE A 491 8.33 19.44 -4.33
C PHE A 491 9.45 20.43 -4.62
N ASP A 492 10.15 20.93 -3.60
CA ASP A 492 11.37 21.72 -3.77
C ASP A 492 12.40 20.94 -4.61
N ILE A 493 12.63 19.65 -4.33
CA ILE A 493 13.53 18.79 -5.11
C ILE A 493 13.03 18.58 -6.54
N LEU A 494 11.75 18.21 -6.73
CA LEU A 494 11.19 17.97 -8.08
C LEU A 494 11.31 19.22 -8.96
N ALA A 495 10.91 20.37 -8.43
CA ALA A 495 10.96 21.64 -9.14
C ALA A 495 12.41 22.02 -9.46
N THR A 496 13.34 21.88 -8.51
CA THR A 496 14.76 22.20 -8.73
C THR A 496 15.37 21.34 -9.84
N LEU A 497 15.12 20.02 -9.82
CA LEU A 497 15.63 19.10 -10.83
C LEU A 497 15.01 19.32 -12.21
N ALA A 498 13.72 19.70 -12.27
CA ALA A 498 13.07 20.12 -13.50
C ALA A 498 13.73 21.39 -14.05
N MET A 499 13.85 22.44 -13.24
CA MET A 499 14.48 23.70 -13.63
C MET A 499 15.93 23.53 -14.08
N LEU A 500 16.71 22.69 -13.40
CA LEU A 500 18.08 22.36 -13.79
C LEU A 500 18.13 21.83 -15.22
N ASN A 501 17.31 20.83 -15.55
CA ASN A 501 17.28 20.24 -16.89
C ASN A 501 16.70 21.19 -17.95
N LEU A 502 15.80 22.09 -17.57
CA LEU A 502 15.31 23.16 -18.45
C LEU A 502 16.44 24.14 -18.80
N PHE A 503 17.19 24.61 -17.80
CA PHE A 503 18.36 25.47 -18.00
C PHE A 503 19.47 24.76 -18.78
N GLY A 504 19.70 23.48 -18.51
CA GLY A 504 20.58 22.63 -19.32
C GLY A 504 20.20 22.59 -20.79
N SER A 505 18.91 22.44 -21.07
CA SER A 505 18.37 22.42 -22.44
C SER A 505 18.53 23.78 -23.13
N PHE A 506 18.29 24.89 -22.44
CA PHE A 506 18.57 26.23 -22.99
C PHE A 506 20.06 26.45 -23.21
N GLY A 507 20.92 25.99 -22.31
CA GLY A 507 22.37 26.03 -22.48
C GLY A 507 22.83 25.22 -23.69
N ALA A 508 22.22 24.06 -23.94
CA ALA A 508 22.47 23.25 -25.13
C ALA A 508 22.05 23.96 -26.41
N ILE A 509 20.83 24.52 -26.45
CA ILE A 509 20.32 25.28 -27.60
C ILE A 509 21.25 26.48 -27.89
N LYS A 510 21.67 27.19 -26.84
CA LYS A 510 22.62 28.30 -26.97
C LYS A 510 23.95 27.86 -27.59
N LYS A 511 24.50 26.71 -27.16
CA LYS A 511 25.75 26.16 -27.74
C LYS A 511 25.59 25.81 -29.21
N VAL A 512 24.50 25.15 -29.59
CA VAL A 512 24.20 24.85 -30.99
C VAL A 512 24.10 26.15 -31.79
N ILE A 513 23.23 27.09 -31.40
CA ILE A 513 23.01 28.32 -32.18
C ILE A 513 24.26 29.21 -32.30
N LEU A 514 25.06 29.34 -31.23
CA LEU A 514 26.24 30.21 -31.26
C LEU A 514 27.42 29.61 -32.03
N ASP A 515 27.52 28.29 -32.08
CA ASP A 515 28.57 27.57 -32.79
C ASP A 515 28.05 27.07 -34.15
N ALA A 516 27.27 27.88 -34.87
CA ALA A 516 26.54 27.49 -36.09
C ALA A 516 27.42 26.87 -37.21
N ASP A 517 28.70 27.24 -37.30
CA ASP A 517 29.66 26.63 -38.24
C ASP A 517 30.15 25.23 -37.78
N GLU A 518 29.88 24.85 -36.52
CA GLU A 518 30.23 23.58 -35.88
C GLU A 518 29.01 22.81 -35.33
N ASP A 519 27.78 23.15 -35.73
CA ASP A 519 26.52 22.52 -35.29
C ASP A 519 26.59 20.99 -35.28
N PHE A 520 27.15 20.43 -36.35
CA PHE A 520 27.32 18.98 -36.49
C PHE A 520 28.27 18.41 -35.42
N LYS A 521 29.33 19.12 -35.03
CA LYS A 521 30.27 18.69 -34.00
C LYS A 521 29.64 18.75 -32.61
N VAL A 522 28.84 19.79 -32.31
CA VAL A 522 28.14 19.91 -31.02
C VAL A 522 27.12 18.78 -30.86
N LEU A 523 26.32 18.52 -31.89
CA LEU A 523 25.35 17.41 -31.89
C LEU A 523 26.06 16.05 -31.84
N ASP A 524 27.13 15.86 -32.60
CA ASP A 524 27.94 14.64 -32.56
C ASP A 524 28.51 14.38 -31.16
N GLN A 525 29.00 15.41 -30.48
CA GLN A 525 29.65 15.29 -29.18
C GLN A 525 28.68 15.19 -27.99
N PHE A 526 27.54 15.88 -28.05
CA PHE A 526 26.63 16.04 -26.91
C PHE A 526 25.22 15.48 -27.13
N GLY A 527 24.88 14.99 -28.32
CA GLY A 527 23.49 14.74 -28.67
C GLY A 527 22.75 13.75 -27.77
N LEU A 528 23.42 12.75 -27.18
CA LEU A 528 22.80 11.88 -26.17
C LEU A 528 22.48 12.61 -24.85
N GLN A 529 23.34 13.54 -24.41
CA GLN A 529 23.07 14.39 -23.23
C GLN A 529 21.93 15.35 -23.50
N ILE A 530 21.93 15.98 -24.68
CA ILE A 530 20.86 16.88 -25.12
C ILE A 530 19.53 16.13 -25.15
N LEU A 531 19.50 14.94 -25.78
CA LEU A 531 18.31 14.08 -25.82
C LEU A 531 17.82 13.72 -24.41
N LEU A 532 18.73 13.35 -23.50
CA LEU A 532 18.37 13.03 -22.12
C LEU A 532 17.75 14.24 -21.39
N CYS A 533 18.35 15.42 -21.51
CA CYS A 533 17.79 16.66 -20.93
C CYS A 533 16.41 16.97 -21.51
N LEU A 534 16.23 16.86 -22.83
CA LEU A 534 14.94 17.07 -23.48
C LEU A 534 13.88 16.08 -22.99
N VAL A 535 14.22 14.79 -22.87
CA VAL A 535 13.32 13.77 -22.32
C VAL A 535 12.94 14.10 -20.88
N LEU A 536 13.88 14.52 -20.04
CA LEU A 536 13.62 14.93 -18.66
C LEU A 536 12.73 16.18 -18.59
N VAL A 537 12.92 17.15 -19.49
CA VAL A 537 12.03 18.32 -19.63
C VAL A 537 10.61 17.87 -20.02
N THR A 538 10.47 16.98 -21.00
CA THR A 538 9.16 16.45 -21.42
C THR A 538 8.46 15.69 -20.30
N ILE A 539 9.17 14.83 -19.56
CA ILE A 539 8.62 14.10 -18.42
C ILE A 539 8.12 15.08 -17.35
N ASN A 540 8.84 16.18 -17.10
CA ASN A 540 8.49 17.19 -16.11
C ASN A 540 7.49 18.26 -16.59
N LEU A 541 6.87 18.11 -17.76
CA LEU A 541 5.91 19.11 -18.27
C LEU A 541 4.82 19.52 -17.26
N PRO A 542 4.19 18.60 -16.49
CA PRO A 542 3.22 18.97 -15.46
C PRO A 542 3.80 19.83 -14.33
N VAL A 543 5.10 19.69 -14.03
CA VAL A 543 5.80 20.52 -13.03
C VAL A 543 5.90 21.96 -13.52
N TYR A 544 6.30 22.20 -14.77
CA TYR A 544 6.33 23.56 -15.33
C TYR A 544 4.94 24.18 -15.43
N GLN A 545 3.92 23.38 -15.78
CA GLN A 545 2.52 23.82 -15.73
C GLN A 545 2.15 24.30 -14.33
N ALA A 546 2.50 23.54 -13.30
CA ALA A 546 2.23 23.89 -11.91
C ALA A 546 3.05 25.09 -11.39
N LEU A 547 4.28 25.29 -11.88
CA LEU A 547 5.15 26.39 -11.47
C LEU A 547 4.75 27.74 -12.08
N PHE A 548 4.35 27.75 -13.35
CA PHE A 548 4.26 29.01 -14.14
C PHE A 548 2.88 29.31 -14.71
N PHE A 549 2.06 28.31 -15.02
CA PHE A 549 0.88 28.50 -15.87
C PHE A 549 -0.45 28.26 -15.16
N ARG A 550 -0.49 27.36 -14.17
CA ARG A 550 -1.72 27.04 -13.43
C ARG A 550 -2.18 28.18 -12.53
N LYS A 551 -3.48 28.45 -12.57
CA LYS A 551 -4.17 29.44 -11.73
C LYS A 551 -5.06 28.82 -10.65
N ASP A 552 -5.30 27.52 -10.72
CA ASP A 552 -6.12 26.78 -9.75
C ASP A 552 -5.32 26.46 -8.46
N ASN A 553 -5.99 25.84 -7.49
CA ASN A 553 -5.38 25.45 -6.21
C ASN A 553 -4.40 24.28 -6.32
N GLY A 554 -4.30 23.62 -7.48
CA GLY A 554 -3.31 22.58 -7.71
C GLY A 554 -1.97 23.11 -8.24
N LYS A 555 -1.83 24.43 -8.40
CA LYS A 555 -0.55 25.10 -8.70
C LYS A 555 0.45 24.91 -7.57
N MET A 556 1.74 24.92 -7.89
CA MET A 556 2.79 24.83 -6.89
C MET A 556 2.90 26.15 -6.11
N PRO A 557 3.18 26.15 -4.80
CA PRO A 557 3.38 27.39 -4.04
C PRO A 557 4.50 28.25 -4.63
N SER A 558 4.31 29.56 -4.71
CA SER A 558 5.30 30.49 -5.31
C SER A 558 6.66 30.41 -4.64
N SER A 559 6.70 30.11 -3.33
CA SER A 559 7.94 29.90 -2.58
C SER A 559 8.79 28.76 -3.15
N VAL A 560 8.16 27.67 -3.62
CA VAL A 560 8.85 26.56 -4.28
C VAL A 560 9.39 27.00 -5.63
N THR A 561 8.63 27.79 -6.39
CA THR A 561 9.10 28.35 -7.67
C THR A 561 10.38 29.17 -7.48
N TYR A 562 10.39 30.14 -6.56
CA TYR A 562 11.60 30.95 -6.30
C TYR A 562 12.78 30.10 -5.84
N LYS A 563 12.59 29.19 -4.88
CA LYS A 563 13.65 28.29 -4.40
C LYS A 563 14.22 27.45 -5.54
N SER A 564 13.35 26.85 -6.36
CA SER A 564 13.77 25.96 -7.44
C SER A 564 14.61 26.66 -8.50
N ILE A 565 14.24 27.89 -8.87
CA ILE A 565 15.01 28.72 -9.80
C ILE A 565 16.37 29.06 -9.20
N ILE A 566 16.40 29.54 -7.96
CA ILE A 566 17.65 29.91 -7.27
C ILE A 566 18.58 28.70 -7.17
N PHE A 567 18.10 27.57 -6.66
CA PHE A 567 18.92 26.36 -6.51
C PHE A 567 19.40 25.80 -7.85
N ALA A 568 18.56 25.80 -8.88
CA ALA A 568 18.95 25.36 -10.21
C ALA A 568 20.01 26.28 -10.83
N LEU A 569 19.85 27.61 -10.71
CA LEU A 569 20.86 28.57 -11.18
C LEU A 569 22.18 28.42 -10.44
N LEU A 570 22.15 28.30 -9.11
CA LEU A 570 23.34 28.06 -8.30
C LEU A 570 24.05 26.77 -8.75
N ALA A 571 23.31 25.68 -8.96
CA ALA A 571 23.86 24.43 -9.47
C ALA A 571 24.50 24.60 -10.86
N CYS A 572 23.92 25.40 -11.75
CA CYS A 572 24.49 25.70 -13.06
C CYS A 572 25.78 26.55 -12.99
N THR A 573 25.97 27.33 -11.91
CA THR A 573 27.17 28.17 -11.72
C THR A 573 28.36 27.43 -11.08
N VAL A 574 28.09 26.33 -10.37
CA VAL A 574 29.12 25.49 -9.72
C VAL A 574 29.74 24.56 -10.75
#